data_AF-A0A6V7HN25-F1
#
_entry.id   AF-A0A6V7HN25-F1
#
_cell.length_a   1.000
_cell.length_b   1.000
_cell.length_c   1.000
_cell.angle_alpha   90.00
_cell.angle_beta   90.00
_cell.angle_gamma   90.00
#
_symmetry.space_group_name_H-M   'P 1'
#
loop_
_entity.id
_entity.type
_entity.pdbx_description
1 polymer ?
#
loop_
_entity_poly.entity_id
_entity_poly.type
_entity_poly.pdbx_seq_one_letter_code
_entity_poly.pdbx_strand_id
1 'polypeptide(L)'
;ILRLSRHSVGEAAGGKIINLLSNDVARFDDLFVRLHYLWITPIQTIAISYFLWEVIHMASLAGILFIFIQTVPLQILVSKLTKRFRAKIAICTDERVRLMNEILTGMKVIKMYTWEKPFNKLMSTIRIREIRVLTALSYLKGFTRALCNNFESTTLYLSVLAYVLL
;
A
#
# COMPACT_ATOMS: atom_id res chain seq x y z
N ILE A 1 17.71 -24.73 -10.53
CA ILE A 1 18.17 -24.57 -11.93
C ILE A 1 18.91 -25.82 -12.41
N LEU A 2 19.96 -26.26 -11.72
CA LEU A 2 20.76 -27.45 -12.11
C LEU A 2 20.03 -28.80 -12.11
N ARG A 3 18.84 -28.90 -11.50
CA ARG A 3 17.98 -30.10 -11.49
C ARG A 3 16.67 -29.96 -12.28
N LEU A 4 16.43 -28.82 -12.94
CA LEU A 4 15.22 -28.66 -13.75
C LEU A 4 15.36 -29.44 -15.07
N SER A 5 14.28 -30.08 -15.53
CA SER A 5 14.30 -30.78 -16.82
C SER A 5 14.45 -29.78 -17.97
N ARG A 6 15.19 -30.12 -19.03
CA ARG A 6 15.40 -29.22 -20.19
C ARG A 6 14.10 -28.69 -20.79
N HIS A 7 13.01 -29.46 -20.73
CA HIS A 7 11.67 -29.06 -21.15
C HIS A 7 11.14 -27.88 -20.31
N SER A 8 11.27 -27.96 -18.99
CA SER A 8 10.81 -26.92 -18.07
C SER A 8 11.76 -25.71 -18.01
N VAL A 9 13.04 -25.87 -18.34
CA VAL A 9 13.99 -24.75 -18.55
C VAL A 9 13.69 -23.97 -19.84
N GLY A 10 13.22 -24.66 -20.89
CA GLY A 10 12.78 -24.03 -22.14
C GLY A 10 11.52 -23.16 -21.98
N GLU A 11 10.54 -23.64 -21.19
CA GLU A 11 9.31 -22.89 -20.88
C GLU A 11 9.51 -21.81 -19.81
N ALA A 12 10.34 -22.08 -18.79
CA ALA A 12 10.78 -21.09 -17.82
C ALA A 12 12.09 -20.45 -18.27
N ALA A 13 12.03 -19.69 -19.37
CA ALA A 13 13.15 -18.88 -19.86
C ALA A 13 13.84 -18.18 -18.67
N GLY A 14 15.17 -18.21 -18.60
CA GLY A 14 15.94 -17.76 -17.43
C GLY A 14 15.53 -16.40 -16.86
N GLY A 15 14.99 -15.49 -17.70
CA GLY A 15 14.40 -14.22 -17.27
C GLY A 15 13.19 -14.35 -16.34
N LYS A 16 12.34 -15.38 -16.46
CA LYS A 16 11.21 -15.63 -15.54
C LYS A 16 11.70 -16.07 -14.17
N ILE A 17 12.73 -16.91 -14.12
CA ILE A 17 13.36 -17.36 -12.86
C ILE A 17 14.07 -16.17 -12.18
N ILE A 18 14.79 -15.35 -12.95
CA ILE A 18 15.44 -14.14 -12.43
C ILE A 18 14.39 -13.14 -11.93
N ASN A 19 13.28 -12.93 -12.66
CA ASN A 19 12.21 -12.03 -12.23
C ASN A 19 11.52 -12.53 -10.95
N LEU A 20 11.26 -13.85 -10.84
CA LEU A 20 10.79 -14.49 -9.61
C LEU A 20 11.77 -14.24 -8.46
N LEU A 21 13.06 -14.49 -8.69
CA LEU A 21 14.09 -14.31 -7.67
C LEU A 21 14.22 -12.84 -7.25
N SER A 22 14.24 -11.90 -8.19
CA SER A 22 14.47 -10.48 -7.90
C SER A 22 13.25 -9.77 -7.33
N ASN A 23 12.04 -10.08 -7.80
CA ASN A 23 10.83 -9.37 -7.38
C ASN A 23 10.10 -10.08 -6.22
N ASP A 24 10.07 -11.42 -6.20
CA ASP A 24 9.30 -12.14 -5.18
C ASP A 24 10.12 -12.39 -3.91
N VAL A 25 11.43 -12.70 -4.00
CA VAL A 25 12.28 -12.85 -2.80
C VAL A 25 12.38 -11.54 -2.02
N ALA A 26 12.55 -10.41 -2.71
CA ALA A 26 12.58 -9.09 -2.05
C ALA A 26 11.27 -8.77 -1.30
N ARG A 27 10.13 -9.29 -1.77
CA ARG A 27 8.85 -9.17 -1.07
C ARG A 27 8.76 -10.10 0.13
N PHE A 28 9.40 -11.28 0.08
CA PHE A 28 9.43 -12.21 1.21
C PHE A 28 10.17 -11.63 2.42
N ASP A 29 11.30 -10.95 2.24
CA ASP A 29 12.05 -10.33 3.34
C ASP A 29 11.16 -9.35 4.14
N ASP A 30 10.45 -8.50 3.43
CA ASP A 30 9.54 -7.50 4.01
C ASP A 30 8.25 -8.14 4.58
N LEU A 31 7.81 -9.28 4.03
CA LEU A 31 6.71 -10.08 4.59
C LEU A 31 7.09 -10.72 5.92
N PHE A 32 8.30 -11.29 6.05
CA PHE A 32 8.73 -11.92 7.29
C PHE A 32 8.73 -10.95 8.47
N VAL A 33 9.23 -9.73 8.27
CA VAL A 33 9.18 -8.67 9.29
C VAL A 33 7.73 -8.35 9.66
N ARG A 34 6.84 -8.20 8.67
CA ARG A 34 5.41 -7.92 8.93
C ARG A 34 4.66 -9.06 9.62
N LEU A 35 4.98 -10.31 9.30
CA LEU A 35 4.33 -11.48 9.90
C LEU A 35 4.57 -11.55 11.40
N HIS A 36 5.74 -11.10 11.88
CA HIS A 36 6.03 -11.05 13.30
C HIS A 36 5.10 -10.11 14.07
N TYR A 37 4.69 -8.99 13.46
CA TYR A 37 3.74 -8.09 14.11
C TYR A 37 2.36 -8.73 14.34
N LEU A 38 1.97 -9.75 13.56
CA LEU A 38 0.64 -10.35 13.65
C LEU A 38 0.37 -10.99 15.03
N TRP A 39 1.40 -11.56 15.67
CA TRP A 39 1.31 -12.18 16.99
C TRP A 39 1.90 -11.31 18.11
N ILE A 40 2.89 -10.46 17.80
CA ILE A 40 3.44 -9.50 18.78
C ILE A 40 2.39 -8.46 19.18
N THR A 41 1.65 -7.90 18.22
CA THR A 41 0.64 -6.85 18.49
C THR A 41 -0.46 -7.28 19.47
N PRO A 42 -1.14 -8.44 19.34
CA PRO A 42 -2.17 -8.83 20.30
C PRO A 42 -1.61 -9.07 21.71
N ILE A 43 -0.43 -9.69 21.82
CA ILE A 43 0.24 -9.89 23.11
C ILE A 43 0.56 -8.54 23.76
N GLN A 44 1.09 -7.61 22.97
CA GLN A 44 1.40 -6.25 23.41
C GLN A 44 0.13 -5.49 23.83
N THR A 45 -0.97 -5.59 23.08
CA THR A 45 -2.25 -4.95 23.44
C THR A 45 -2.79 -5.47 24.76
N ILE A 46 -2.71 -6.78 25.03
CA ILE A 46 -3.15 -7.38 26.29
C ILE A 46 -2.28 -6.87 27.45
N ALA A 47 -0.96 -6.88 27.28
CA ALA A 47 -0.03 -6.40 28.31
C ALA A 47 -0.26 -4.92 28.66
N ILE A 48 -0.40 -4.05 27.65
CA ILE A 48 -0.69 -2.62 27.87
C ILE A 48 -2.03 -2.44 28.56
N SER A 49 -3.06 -3.19 28.16
CA SER A 49 -4.38 -3.10 28.78
C SER A 49 -4.35 -3.51 30.25
N TYR A 50 -3.55 -4.52 30.61
CA TYR A 50 -3.35 -4.94 32.00
C TYR A 50 -2.71 -3.84 32.85
N PHE A 51 -1.60 -3.24 32.36
CA PHE A 51 -0.95 -2.14 33.08
C PHE A 51 -1.86 -0.92 33.22
N LEU A 52 -2.65 -0.61 32.18
CA LEU A 52 -3.59 0.51 32.22
C LEU A 52 -4.71 0.27 33.25
N TRP A 53 -5.15 -0.97 33.40
CA TRP A 53 -6.14 -1.37 34.39
C TRP A 53 -5.62 -1.20 35.82
N GLU A 54 -4.37 -1.58 36.11
CA GLU A 54 -3.81 -1.40 37.47
C GLU A 54 -3.74 0.07 37.90
N VAL A 55 -3.46 0.99 36.98
CA VAL A 55 -3.32 2.41 37.31
C VAL A 55 -4.68 3.12 37.40
N ILE A 56 -5.57 2.88 36.43
CA ILE A 56 -6.76 3.73 36.18
C ILE A 56 -8.09 2.95 36.37
N HIS A 57 -8.02 1.64 36.64
CA HIS A 57 -9.18 0.76 36.87
C HIS A 57 -10.26 0.93 35.80
N MET A 58 -11.50 1.29 36.18
CA MET A 58 -12.65 1.35 35.27
C MET A 58 -12.50 2.38 34.14
N ALA A 59 -11.76 3.47 34.35
CA ALA A 59 -11.54 4.47 33.31
C ALA A 59 -10.64 3.95 32.16
N SER A 60 -9.88 2.87 32.37
CA SER A 60 -9.08 2.23 31.31
C SER A 60 -9.94 1.61 30.20
N LEU A 61 -11.13 1.09 30.53
CA LEU A 61 -12.05 0.46 29.57
C LEU A 61 -12.56 1.47 28.54
N ALA A 62 -12.81 2.71 28.95
CA ALA A 62 -13.25 3.77 28.06
C ALA A 62 -12.19 4.10 27.00
N GLY A 63 -10.91 4.14 27.41
CA GLY A 63 -9.77 4.34 26.50
C GLY A 63 -9.62 3.19 25.50
N ILE A 64 -9.70 1.94 25.98
CA ILE A 64 -9.60 0.74 25.13
C ILE A 64 -10.74 0.70 24.10
N LEU A 65 -11.98 0.95 24.53
CA LEU A 65 -13.14 1.02 23.65
C LEU A 65 -12.99 2.11 22.59
N PHE A 66 -12.53 3.30 22.98
CA PHE A 66 -12.31 4.40 22.05
C PHE A 66 -11.28 4.05 20.96
N ILE A 67 -10.15 3.45 21.34
CA ILE A 67 -9.13 2.99 20.37
C ILE A 67 -9.72 1.97 19.41
N PHE A 68 -10.44 0.96 19.92
CA PHE A 68 -11.03 -0.08 19.07
C PHE A 68 -12.06 0.49 18.09
N ILE A 69 -12.95 1.36 18.57
CA ILE A 69 -13.99 2.00 17.76
C ILE A 69 -13.37 2.94 16.72
N GLN A 70 -12.27 3.62 17.03
CA GLN A 70 -11.64 4.55 16.08
C GLN A 70 -10.78 3.81 15.05
N THR A 71 -9.96 2.84 15.47
CA THR A 71 -8.94 2.20 14.62
C THR A 71 -9.53 1.19 13.64
N VAL A 72 -10.42 0.30 14.10
CA VAL A 72 -10.96 -0.81 13.29
C VAL A 72 -11.73 -0.32 12.06
N PRO A 73 -12.76 0.54 12.16
CA PRO A 73 -13.52 0.98 10.99
C PRO A 73 -12.68 1.87 10.08
N LEU A 74 -11.82 2.74 10.64
CA LEU A 74 -10.95 3.61 9.86
C LEU A 74 -9.98 2.80 9.00
N GLN A 75 -9.36 1.77 9.58
CA GLN A 75 -8.43 0.90 8.86
C GLN A 75 -9.12 0.06 7.78
N ILE A 76 -10.34 -0.42 8.03
CA ILE A 76 -11.14 -1.14 7.02
C ILE A 76 -11.49 -0.22 5.85
N LEU A 77 -11.97 1.00 6.13
CA LEU A 77 -12.34 1.98 5.10
C LEU A 77 -11.14 2.39 4.25
N VAL A 78 -10.03 2.76 4.89
CA VAL A 78 -8.78 3.13 4.21
C VAL A 78 -8.25 1.98 3.36
N SER A 79 -8.31 0.74 3.86
CA SER A 79 -7.86 -0.45 3.13
C SER A 79 -8.71 -0.67 1.87
N LYS A 80 -10.05 -0.60 1.99
CA LYS A 80 -10.97 -0.71 0.83
C LYS A 80 -10.68 0.38 -0.20
N LEU A 81 -10.49 1.62 0.23
CA LEU A 81 -10.23 2.75 -0.66
C LEU A 81 -8.86 2.62 -1.35
N THR A 82 -7.82 2.22 -0.60
CA THR A 82 -6.49 1.93 -1.13
C THR A 82 -6.53 0.84 -2.20
N LYS A 83 -7.28 -0.25 -1.98
CA LYS A 83 -7.46 -1.32 -2.96
C LYS A 83 -8.10 -0.80 -4.25
N ARG A 84 -9.15 0.01 -4.15
CA ARG A 84 -9.82 0.64 -5.32
C ARG A 84 -8.87 1.54 -6.11
N PHE A 85 -8.11 2.40 -5.43
CA PHE A 85 -7.13 3.26 -6.10
C PHE A 85 -6.01 2.46 -6.76
N ARG A 86 -5.49 1.42 -6.10
CA ARG A 86 -4.46 0.53 -6.69
C ARG A 86 -4.96 -0.15 -7.96
N ALA A 87 -6.19 -0.68 -7.96
CA ALA A 87 -6.79 -1.28 -9.14
C ALA A 87 -6.92 -0.26 -10.30
N LYS A 88 -7.34 0.97 -10.00
CA LYS A 88 -7.44 2.04 -11.00
C LYS A 88 -6.07 2.45 -11.55
N ILE A 89 -5.04 2.52 -10.70
CA ILE A 89 -3.66 2.80 -11.13
C ILE A 89 -3.19 1.70 -12.08
N ALA A 90 -3.38 0.43 -11.73
CA ALA A 90 -2.97 -0.69 -12.58
C ALA A 90 -3.56 -0.57 -13.99
N ILE A 91 -4.87 -0.30 -14.11
CA ILE A 91 -5.54 -0.11 -15.42
C ILE A 91 -4.92 1.06 -16.21
N CYS A 92 -4.67 2.21 -15.57
CA CYS A 92 -4.06 3.36 -16.23
C CYS A 92 -2.62 3.09 -16.67
N THR A 93 -1.84 2.40 -15.84
CA THR A 93 -0.45 2.04 -16.16
C THR A 93 -0.41 1.04 -17.31
N ASP A 94 -1.29 0.05 -17.34
CA ASP A 94 -1.40 -0.93 -18.42
C ASP A 94 -1.78 -0.26 -19.75
N GLU A 95 -2.74 0.67 -19.73
CA GLU A 95 -3.11 1.47 -20.90
C GLU A 95 -1.91 2.27 -21.44
N ARG A 96 -1.17 2.95 -20.56
CA ARG A 96 0.03 3.71 -20.94
C ARG A 96 1.08 2.80 -21.58
N VAL A 97 1.38 1.67 -20.96
CA VAL A 97 2.39 0.72 -21.45
C VAL A 97 1.97 0.15 -22.81
N ARG A 98 0.69 -0.19 -22.99
CA ARG A 98 0.17 -0.68 -24.27
C ARG A 98 0.34 0.35 -25.38
N LEU A 99 -0.11 1.58 -25.15
CA LEU A 99 0.00 2.65 -26.16
C LEU A 99 1.45 3.02 -26.47
N MET A 100 2.34 2.97 -25.47
CA MET A 100 3.77 3.17 -25.68
C MET A 100 4.35 2.09 -26.59
N ASN A 101 3.92 0.83 -26.44
CA ASN A 101 4.34 -0.27 -27.30
C ASN A 101 3.84 -0.10 -28.75
N GLU A 102 2.59 0.34 -28.94
CA GLU A 102 2.03 0.64 -30.26
C GLU A 102 2.81 1.76 -30.97
N ILE A 103 3.15 2.84 -30.25
CA ILE A 103 3.97 3.95 -30.77
C ILE A 103 5.37 3.48 -31.18
N LEU A 104 6.02 2.66 -30.35
CA LEU A 104 7.36 2.15 -30.65
C LEU A 104 7.35 1.26 -31.90
N THR A 105 6.31 0.44 -32.05
CA THR A 105 6.13 -0.40 -33.24
C THR A 105 5.93 0.45 -34.51
N GLY A 106 5.21 1.57 -34.40
CA GLY A 106 4.93 2.51 -35.50
C GLY A 106 5.97 3.63 -35.71
N MET A 107 7.11 3.61 -35.00
CA MET A 107 8.00 4.78 -34.88
C MET A 107 8.52 5.32 -36.22
N LYS A 108 8.79 4.44 -37.20
CA LYS A 108 9.29 4.83 -38.52
C LYS A 108 8.29 5.74 -39.27
N VAL A 109 7.00 5.40 -39.22
CA VAL A 109 5.92 6.18 -39.87
C VAL A 109 5.77 7.53 -39.16
N ILE A 110 5.77 7.53 -37.83
CA ILE A 110 5.64 8.74 -37.02
C ILE A 110 6.75 9.75 -37.36
N LYS A 111 8.00 9.29 -37.52
CA LYS A 111 9.13 10.14 -37.93
C LYS A 111 9.01 10.62 -39.38
N MET A 112 8.61 9.74 -40.31
CA MET A 112 8.42 10.09 -41.71
C MET A 112 7.42 11.23 -41.91
N TYR A 113 6.36 11.28 -41.10
CA TYR A 113 5.33 12.32 -41.14
C TYR A 113 5.51 13.42 -40.09
N THR A 114 6.62 13.43 -39.33
CA THR A 114 6.88 14.40 -38.24
C THR A 114 5.76 14.50 -37.20
N TRP A 115 5.04 13.40 -36.95
CA TRP A 115 3.93 13.34 -35.97
C TRP A 115 4.39 13.21 -34.52
N GLU A 116 5.67 13.45 -34.21
CA GLU A 116 6.21 13.28 -32.86
C GLU A 116 5.51 14.19 -31.83
N LYS A 117 5.26 15.47 -32.17
CA LYS A 117 4.60 16.42 -31.27
C LYS A 117 3.17 16.01 -30.87
N PRO A 118 2.27 15.65 -31.79
CA PRO A 118 0.93 15.19 -31.41
C PRO A 118 0.95 13.89 -30.59
N PHE A 119 1.80 12.92 -30.92
CA PHE A 119 1.94 11.70 -30.12
C PHE A 119 2.49 11.95 -28.72
N ASN A 120 3.43 12.89 -28.57
CA ASN A 120 3.91 13.32 -27.26
C ASN A 120 2.80 13.98 -26.42
N LYS A 121 1.97 14.82 -27.04
CA LYS A 121 0.82 15.43 -26.37
C LYS A 121 -0.22 14.39 -25.92
N LEU A 122 -0.44 13.35 -26.73
CA LEU A 122 -1.29 12.21 -26.37
C LEU A 122 -0.74 11.49 -25.13
N MET A 123 0.54 11.11 -25.14
CA MET A 123 1.20 10.44 -24.01
C MET A 123 1.18 11.28 -22.73
N SER A 124 1.43 12.59 -22.86
CA SER A 124 1.35 13.53 -21.73
C SER A 124 -0.05 13.53 -21.10
N THR A 125 -1.11 13.52 -21.92
CA THR A 125 -2.49 13.51 -21.44
C THR A 125 -2.81 12.24 -20.63
N ILE A 126 -2.36 11.07 -21.11
CA ILE A 126 -2.51 9.79 -20.41
C ILE A 126 -1.74 9.80 -19.09
N ARG A 127 -0.50 10.31 -19.12
CA ARG A 127 0.34 10.44 -17.93
C ARG A 127 -0.26 11.35 -16.87
N ILE A 128 -0.88 12.47 -17.27
CA ILE A 128 -1.58 13.38 -16.34
C ILE A 128 -2.74 12.65 -15.65
N ARG A 129 -3.49 11.80 -16.38
CA ARG A 129 -4.57 10.98 -15.81
C ARG A 129 -4.03 9.96 -14.79
N GLU A 130 -2.95 9.27 -15.12
CA GLU A 130 -2.28 8.32 -14.22
C GLU A 130 -1.79 9.02 -12.95
N ILE A 131 -1.06 10.14 -13.11
CA ILE A 131 -0.54 10.95 -11.99
C ILE A 131 -1.67 11.41 -11.08
N ARG A 132 -2.81 11.87 -11.61
CA ARG A 132 -3.93 12.32 -10.79
C ARG A 132 -4.43 11.23 -9.82
N VAL A 133 -4.51 9.98 -10.29
CA VAL A 133 -4.94 8.85 -9.46
C VAL A 133 -3.85 8.46 -8.45
N LEU A 134 -2.59 8.48 -8.87
CA LEU A 134 -1.44 8.26 -7.99
C LEU A 134 -1.37 9.29 -6.86
N THR A 135 -1.54 10.58 -7.18
CA THR A 135 -1.53 11.67 -6.21
C THR A 135 -2.66 11.52 -5.20
N ALA A 136 -3.87 11.16 -5.65
CA ALA A 136 -4.99 10.88 -4.74
C ALA A 136 -4.68 9.73 -3.76
N LEU A 137 -4.06 8.65 -4.24
CA LEU A 137 -3.60 7.56 -3.38
C LEU A 137 -2.50 8.00 -2.40
N SER A 138 -1.57 8.85 -2.86
CA SER A 138 -0.50 9.40 -2.01
C SER A 138 -1.06 10.28 -0.90
N TYR A 139 -2.04 11.13 -1.19
CA TYR A 139 -2.74 11.91 -0.17
C TYR A 139 -3.46 11.03 0.84
N LEU A 140 -4.17 9.99 0.38
CA LEU A 140 -4.84 9.04 1.27
C LEU A 140 -3.84 8.33 2.21
N LYS A 141 -2.70 7.89 1.66
CA LYS A 141 -1.62 7.27 2.45
C LYS A 141 -1.02 8.25 3.46
N GLY A 142 -0.76 9.49 3.04
CA GLY A 142 -0.25 10.56 3.90
C GLY A 142 -1.21 10.86 5.05
N PHE A 143 -2.50 11.02 4.74
CA PHE A 143 -3.55 11.24 5.73
C PHE A 143 -3.64 10.09 6.74
N THR A 144 -3.63 8.84 6.26
CA THR A 144 -3.64 7.66 7.14
C THR A 144 -2.43 7.63 8.07
N ARG A 145 -1.23 7.93 7.54
CA ARG A 145 0.00 7.95 8.33
C ARG A 145 -0.02 9.07 9.38
N ALA A 146 -0.54 10.24 9.02
CA ALA A 146 -0.70 11.36 9.94
C ALA A 146 -1.67 11.00 11.07
N LEU A 147 -2.80 10.37 10.76
CA LEU A 147 -3.72 9.88 11.78
C LEU A 147 -3.01 8.89 12.70
N CYS A 148 -2.39 7.83 12.15
CA CYS A 148 -1.62 6.81 12.89
C CYS A 148 -0.66 7.41 13.92
N ASN A 149 0.11 8.42 13.53
CA ASN A 149 1.07 9.09 14.42
C ASN A 149 0.42 9.89 15.56
N ASN A 150 -0.78 10.43 15.34
CA ASN A 150 -1.48 11.22 16.36
C ASN A 150 -2.32 10.37 17.32
N PHE A 151 -2.62 9.11 16.99
CA PHE A 151 -3.47 8.25 17.83
C PHE A 151 -2.93 8.07 19.24
N GLU A 152 -1.61 7.88 19.39
CA GLU A 152 -0.97 7.63 20.70
C GLU A 152 -1.22 8.81 21.65
N SER A 153 -0.93 10.02 21.20
CA SER A 153 -1.18 11.24 21.97
C SER A 153 -2.66 11.44 22.29
N THR A 154 -3.56 11.30 21.30
CA THR A 154 -5.01 11.50 21.52
C THR A 154 -5.59 10.49 22.51
N THR A 155 -5.10 9.25 22.49
CA THR A 155 -5.55 8.20 23.40
C THR A 155 -5.16 8.53 24.84
N LEU A 156 -3.92 8.97 25.06
CA LEU A 156 -3.44 9.36 26.38
C LEU A 156 -4.26 10.53 26.95
N TYR A 157 -4.48 11.57 26.16
CA TYR A 157 -5.32 12.70 26.59
C TYR A 157 -6.74 12.27 26.97
N LEU A 158 -7.37 11.41 26.17
CA LEU A 158 -8.73 10.94 26.44
C LEU A 158 -8.79 10.06 27.70
N SER A 159 -7.78 9.22 27.93
CA SER A 159 -7.69 8.37 29.12
C SER A 159 -7.52 9.18 30.42
N VAL A 160 -6.70 10.24 30.38
CA VAL A 160 -6.50 11.15 31.51
C VAL A 160 -7.76 11.98 31.76
N LEU A 161 -8.41 12.48 30.70
CA LEU A 161 -9.65 13.23 30.81
C LEU A 161 -10.78 12.36 31.38
N ALA A 162 -10.88 11.11 30.95
CA ALA A 162 -11.83 10.14 31.49
C ALA A 162 -11.57 9.84 32.96
N TYR A 163 -10.30 9.74 33.38
CA TYR A 163 -9.94 9.57 34.79
C TYR A 163 -10.29 10.78 35.64
N VAL A 164 -10.12 12.00 35.14
CA VAL A 164 -10.47 13.24 35.89
C VAL A 164 -11.99 13.42 36.03
N LEU A 165 -12.77 12.89 35.08
CA LEU A 165 -14.24 12.99 35.07
C LEU A 165 -14.95 11.90 35.91
N LEU A 166 -14.24 10.85 36.31
CA LEU A 166 -14.73 9.69 37.09
C LEU A 166 -14.27 9.79 38.55
#